data_AF-A0A3S1DRJ1-F1
#
_entry.id   AF-A0A3S1DRJ1-F1
#
_cell.length_a   1.000
_cell.length_b   1.000
_cell.length_c   1.000
_cell.angle_alpha   90.00
_cell.angle_beta   90.00
_cell.angle_gamma   90.00
#
_symmetry.space_group_name_H-M   'P 1'
#
loop_
_entity.id
_entity.type
_entity.pdbx_description
1 polymer ?
#
loop_
_entity_poly.entity_id
_entity_poly.type
_entity_poly.pdbx_seq_one_letter_code
_entity_poly.pdbx_strand_id
1 'polypeptide(L)'
;MESCHLLIHCEILNEMGILVSHHIRVTTHAAPEVSDLYMFSSRHIGHPLLICITGILPSAGEDDADYICEAEEVDETDHLNGTFEETDYIFID
;
A
#
# COMPACT_ATOMS: atom_id res chain seq x y z
N MET A 1 -4.17 3.22 -20.81
CA MET A 1 -3.29 3.85 -19.81
C MET A 1 -2.24 2.82 -19.47
N GLU A 2 -0.98 3.24 -19.39
CA GLU A 2 0.08 2.35 -18.93
C GLU A 2 -0.15 2.07 -17.45
N SER A 3 -0.09 0.79 -17.07
CA SER A 3 -0.11 0.38 -15.68
C SER A 3 1.30 0.49 -15.10
N CYS A 4 1.42 0.82 -13.82
CA CYS A 4 2.69 0.78 -13.11
C CYS A 4 2.60 -0.15 -11.89
N HIS A 5 3.73 -0.80 -11.59
CA HIS A 5 3.87 -1.72 -10.49
C HIS A 5 4.49 -1.01 -9.29
N LEU A 6 3.80 -1.03 -8.15
CA LEU A 6 4.29 -0.45 -6.91
C LEU A 6 4.67 -1.58 -5.94
N LEU A 7 5.79 -1.39 -5.25
CA LEU A 7 6.14 -2.13 -4.05
C LEU A 7 5.98 -1.19 -2.86
N ILE A 8 5.03 -1.47 -1.99
CA ILE A 8 4.71 -0.62 -0.84
C ILE A 8 5.19 -1.30 0.43
N HIS A 9 6.09 -0.63 1.14
CA HIS A 9 6.57 -1.01 2.46
C HIS A 9 5.71 -0.30 3.50
N CYS A 10 5.04 -1.07 4.35
CA CYS A 10 4.17 -0.52 5.39
C CYS A 10 4.34 -1.25 6.72
N GLU A 11 4.19 -0.53 7.82
CA GLU A 11 4.08 -1.12 9.15
C GLU A 11 2.60 -1.18 9.53
N ILE A 12 2.10 -2.40 9.80
CA ILE A 12 0.70 -2.67 10.13
C ILE A 12 0.63 -3.16 11.56
N LEU A 13 -0.36 -2.68 12.32
CA LEU A 13 -0.60 -3.17 13.68
C LEU A 13 -1.37 -4.50 13.62
N ASN A 14 -0.77 -5.59 14.07
CA ASN A 14 -1.49 -6.86 14.15
C ASN A 14 -2.47 -6.90 15.34
N GLU A 15 -3.29 -7.96 15.42
CA GLU A 15 -4.28 -8.16 16.49
C GLU A 15 -3.69 -8.20 17.91
N MET A 16 -2.37 -8.40 18.03
CA MET A 16 -1.65 -8.41 19.31
C MET A 16 -1.11 -7.02 19.70
N GLY A 17 -1.34 -5.99 18.89
CA GLY A 17 -0.84 -4.64 19.10
C GLY A 17 0.65 -4.49 18.76
N ILE A 18 1.18 -5.33 17.87
CA ILE A 18 2.58 -5.30 17.45
C ILE A 18 2.65 -4.76 16.02
N LEU A 19 3.53 -3.77 15.78
CA LEU A 19 3.86 -3.30 14.44
C LEU A 19 4.65 -4.37 13.69
N VAL A 20 4.15 -4.75 12.52
CA VAL A 20 4.77 -5.74 11.64
C VAL A 20 5.01 -5.08 10.29
N SER A 21 6.24 -5.17 9.79
CA SER A 21 6.58 -4.70 8.45
C SER A 21 6.01 -5.65 7.41
N HIS A 22 5.33 -5.09 6.41
CA HIS A 22 4.73 -5.80 5.30
C HIS A 22 5.13 -5.15 3.97
N HIS A 23 5.29 -6.01 2.97
CA HIS A 23 5.49 -5.61 1.58
C HIS A 23 4.25 -5.95 0.76
N ILE A 24 3.67 -4.93 0.15
CA ILE A 24 2.45 -5.04 -0.67
C ILE A 24 2.83 -4.72 -2.10
N ARG A 25 2.63 -5.68 -3.01
CA ARG A 25 2.77 -5.45 -4.45
C ARG A 25 1.41 -5.14 -5.05
N VAL A 26 1.33 -4.02 -5.77
CA VAL A 26 0.09 -3.53 -6.38
C VAL A 26 0.36 -3.03 -7.80
N THR A 27 -0.63 -3.14 -8.68
CA THR A 27 -0.55 -2.58 -10.04
C THR A 27 -1.60 -1.49 -10.17
N THR A 28 -1.17 -0.28 -10.46
CA THR A 28 -2.02 0.92 -10.51
C THR A 28 -2.05 1.49 -11.92
N HIS A 29 -3.01 2.38 -12.20
CA HIS A 29 -3.11 3.07 -13.49
C HIS A 29 -2.46 4.45 -13.52
N ALA A 30 -1.92 4.87 -12.39
CA ALA A 30 -1.23 6.14 -12.20
C ALA A 30 -0.02 5.96 -11.29
N ALA A 31 1.02 6.76 -11.53
CA ALA A 31 2.17 6.86 -10.65
C ALA A 31 1.73 7.33 -9.26
N PRO A 32 2.34 6.81 -8.18
CA PRO A 32 1.94 7.16 -6.83
C PRO A 32 2.37 8.59 -6.49
N GLU A 33 1.61 9.24 -5.63
CA GLU A 33 1.94 10.50 -4.98
C GLU A 33 2.00 10.32 -3.45
N VAL A 34 2.79 11.17 -2.78
CA VAL A 34 2.74 11.23 -1.32
C VAL A 34 1.34 11.69 -0.90
N SER A 35 0.77 11.06 0.12
CA SER A 35 -0.62 11.17 0.55
C SER A 35 -1.64 10.42 -0.31
N ASP A 36 -1.21 9.66 -1.32
CA ASP A 36 -2.11 8.70 -1.98
C ASP A 36 -2.56 7.63 -1.00
N LEU A 37 -3.81 7.20 -1.18
CA LEU A 37 -4.48 6.28 -0.29
C LEU A 37 -4.84 5.02 -1.05
N TYR A 38 -4.46 3.88 -0.45
CA TYR A 38 -4.76 2.57 -1.00
C TYR A 38 -5.57 1.78 -0.01
N MET A 39 -6.64 1.15 -0.50
CA MET A 39 -7.47 0.24 0.30
C MET A 39 -7.31 -1.16 -0.24
N PHE A 40 -6.83 -2.03 0.62
CA PHE A 40 -6.52 -3.41 0.34
C PHE A 40 -7.51 -4.31 1.07
N SER A 41 -8.37 -4.98 0.31
CA SER A 41 -9.30 -5.97 0.85
C SER A 41 -8.64 -7.36 0.81
N SER A 42 -8.43 -7.98 1.96
CA SER A 42 -7.97 -9.37 2.03
C SER A 42 -9.04 -10.26 2.65
N ARG A 43 -9.18 -11.48 2.15
CA ARG A 43 -10.03 -12.50 2.77
C ARG A 43 -9.47 -13.03 4.09
N HIS A 44 -8.20 -12.75 4.38
CA HIS A 44 -7.50 -13.21 5.57
C HIS A 44 -7.51 -12.18 6.71
N ILE A 45 -7.70 -10.91 6.39
CA ILE A 45 -7.82 -9.82 7.37
C ILE A 45 -9.31 -9.49 7.49
N GLY A 46 -9.84 -9.51 8.72
CA GLY A 46 -11.27 -9.27 8.97
C GLY A 46 -11.75 -7.86 8.68
N HIS A 47 -10.86 -6.96 8.26
CA HIS A 47 -11.10 -5.56 7.92
C HIS A 47 -10.25 -5.16 6.69
N PRO A 48 -10.69 -4.20 5.88
CA PRO A 48 -9.85 -3.64 4.82
C PRO A 48 -8.65 -2.92 5.42
N LEU A 49 -7.47 -3.19 4.88
CA LEU A 49 -6.25 -2.47 5.23
C LEU A 49 -6.23 -1.15 4.43
N LEU A 50 -6.17 -0.04 5.13
CA LEU A 50 -6.08 1.28 4.51
C LEU A 50 -4.70 1.85 4.80
N ILE A 51 -3.98 2.23 3.75
CA ILE A 51 -2.64 2.82 3.89
C ILE A 51 -2.54 4.16 3.18
N CYS A 52 -1.64 4.99 3.69
CA CYS A 52 -1.28 6.28 3.11
C CYS A 52 0.20 6.27 2.71
N ILE A 53 0.51 6.65 1.47
CA ILE A 53 1.90 6.78 1.02
C ILE A 53 2.55 7.97 1.73
N THR A 54 3.60 7.71 2.50
CA THR A 54 4.36 8.73 3.24
C THR A 54 5.66 9.10 2.53
N GLY A 55 6.16 8.22 1.67
CA GLY A 55 7.39 8.43 0.92
C GLY A 55 7.43 7.65 -0.40
N ILE A 56 8.14 8.18 -1.39
CA ILE A 56 8.41 7.50 -2.65
C ILE A 56 9.92 7.44 -2.81
N LEU A 57 10.44 6.23 -2.86
CA LEU A 57 11.86 5.93 -3.02
C LEU A 57 12.16 5.66 -4.49
N PRO A 58 13.36 6.03 -4.97
CA PRO A 58 13.79 5.67 -6.30
C PRO A 58 13.83 4.13 -6.42
N SER A 59 13.16 3.57 -7.44
CA SER A 59 13.28 2.16 -7.76
C SER A 59 14.74 1.84 -8.09
N ALA A 60 15.35 0.93 -7.34
CA ALA A 60 16.73 0.49 -7.58
C ALA A 60 16.84 -0.48 -8.77
N GLY A 61 15.74 -0.74 -9.49
CA GLY A 61 15.65 -1.79 -10.51
C GLY A 61 15.62 -3.20 -9.91
N GLU A 62 15.46 -3.32 -8.60
CA GLU A 62 15.18 -4.58 -7.91
C GLU A 62 13.66 -4.79 -7.89
N ASP A 63 13.23 -6.05 -8.03
CA ASP A 63 11.83 -6.50 -7.88
C ASP A 63 10.78 -6.14 -8.96
N ASP A 64 11.19 -5.73 -10.17
CA ASP A 64 10.28 -5.37 -11.29
C ASP A 64 9.23 -4.29 -10.92
N ALA A 65 9.47 -3.53 -9.85
CA ALA A 65 8.62 -2.43 -9.43
C ALA A 65 9.08 -1.10 -10.07
N ASP A 66 8.12 -0.36 -10.63
CA ASP A 66 8.34 0.98 -11.17
C ASP A 66 8.59 1.99 -10.03
N TYR A 67 7.95 1.77 -8.87
CA TYR A 67 8.07 2.62 -7.69
C TYR A 67 8.16 1.79 -6.41
N ILE A 68 9.01 2.23 -5.49
CA ILE A 68 9.06 1.73 -4.10
C ILE A 68 8.45 2.81 -3.22
N CYS A 69 7.44 2.48 -2.43
CA CYS A 69 6.73 3.43 -1.59
C CYS A 69 6.89 3.06 -0.12
N GLU A 70 7.04 4.06 0.74
CA GLU A 70 6.85 3.93 2.19
C GLU A 70 5.42 4.34 2.51
N ALA A 71 4.75 3.61 3.39
CA ALA A 71 3.38 3.86 3.76
C ALA A 71 3.10 3.50 5.22
N GLU A 72 2.02 4.08 5.75
CA GLU A 72 1.53 3.82 7.10
C GLU A 72 0.06 3.40 7.05
N GLU A 73 -0.34 2.50 7.95
CA GLU A 73 -1.75 2.16 8.17
C GLU A 73 -2.52 3.36 8.76
N VAL A 74 -3.75 3.57 8.29
CA VAL A 74 -4.63 4.65 8.77
C VAL A 74 -5.94 4.09 9.31
N ASP A 75 -6.28 4.48 10.55
CA ASP A 75 -7.42 3.91 11.32
C ASP A 75 -8.81 4.35 10.84
N GLU A 76 -8.95 5.53 10.20
CA GLU A 76 -10.27 6.11 9.88
C GLU A 76 -10.35 6.69 8.45
N THR A 77 -11.45 6.39 7.75
CA THR A 77 -11.79 6.95 6.44
C THR A 77 -12.35 8.37 6.50
N ASP A 78 -12.63 8.89 7.69
CA ASP A 78 -13.41 10.12 7.93
C ASP A 78 -12.74 11.41 7.41
N HIS A 79 -11.50 11.34 6.91
CA HIS A 79 -10.77 12.50 6.37
C HIS A 79 -10.33 12.34 4.91
N LEU A 80 -10.79 11.30 4.20
CA LEU A 80 -10.17 10.89 2.94
C LEU A 80 -10.95 11.35 1.70
N ASN A 81 -10.50 12.44 1.08
CA ASN A 81 -10.84 12.84 -0.30
C ASN A 81 -9.94 12.09 -1.32
N GLY A 82 -9.82 10.77 -1.20
CA GLY A 82 -8.90 9.95 -2.01
C GLY A 82 -9.60 9.12 -3.08
N THR A 83 -8.91 8.85 -4.18
CA THR A 83 -9.31 7.85 -5.17
C THR A 83 -8.91 6.48 -4.64
N PHE A 84 -9.87 5.59 -4.41
CA PHE A 84 -9.59 4.24 -3.93
C PHE A 84 -9.33 3.32 -5.12
N GLU A 85 -8.12 2.79 -5.25
CA GLU A 85 -7.87 1.65 -6.13
C GLU A 85 -7.99 0.35 -5.33
N GLU A 86 -9.04 -0.43 -5.59
CA GLU A 86 -9.20 -1.79 -5.07
C GLU A 86 -8.28 -2.70 -5.87
N THR A 87 -7.27 -3.27 -5.22
CA THR A 87 -6.35 -4.21 -5.88
C THR A 87 -6.10 -5.43 -5.03
N ASP A 88 -6.15 -6.60 -5.67
CA ASP A 88 -5.71 -7.86 -5.08
C ASP A 88 -4.21 -7.76 -4.77
N TYR A 89 -3.83 -7.95 -3.51
CA TYR A 89 -2.44 -7.93 -3.08
C TYR A 89 -2.00 -9.30 -2.57
N ILE A 90 -0.71 -9.57 -2.73
CA ILE A 90 -0.06 -10.79 -2.25
C ILE A 90 0.89 -10.37 -1.13
N PHE A 91 0.69 -10.92 0.07
CA PHE A 91 1.70 -10.87 1.13
C PHE A 91 2.93 -11.67 0.69
N ILE A 92 4.08 -11.02 0.67
CA ILE A 92 5.37 -11.68 0.49
C ILE A 92 6.09 -11.57 1.84
N ASP A 93 6.25 -12.72 2.49
CA ASP A 93 6.95 -12.93 3.78
C ASP A 93 8.45 -13.19 3.52
#